data_AF-A0A2E7JSA9-F1
#
_entry.id   AF-A0A2E7JSA9-F1
#
_cell.length_a   1.000
_cell.length_b   1.000
_cell.length_c   1.000
_cell.angle_alpha   90.00
_cell.angle_beta   90.00
_cell.angle_gamma   90.00
#
_symmetry.space_group_name_H-M   'P 1'
#
loop_
_entity.id
_entity.type
_entity.pdbx_description
1 polymer ?
#
loop_
_entity_poly.entity_id
_entity_poly.type
_entity_poly.pdbx_seq_one_letter_code
_entity_poly.pdbx_strand_id
1 'polypeptide(L)'
;MAVNPYLDIDRKMLGDIHTSREMMDNLEILCDDYGSRFGGSEGERLAARFFRDKFTTYGLANVKMEPYRYAAWARGETTLEITAPVQREIPCIALPYCPSARIEAELVSVGDGTPDDFVAAGRRLKGKFAMATSKTPADLGRFVHRSEKYGRSALAGAAGFIFANHYDGLGPATGSIADNREAIIPGISVGKEEAEYLERL
;
A
#
# COMPACT_ATOMS: atom_id res chain seq x y z
N MET A 1 28.33 27.69 -20.17
CA MET A 1 26.99 27.30 -19.67
C MET A 1 25.99 27.50 -20.80
N ALA A 2 25.16 26.51 -21.11
CA ALA A 2 24.10 26.69 -22.10
C ALA A 2 23.05 27.67 -21.54
N VAL A 3 22.66 28.67 -22.34
CA VAL A 3 21.59 29.61 -21.98
C VAL A 3 20.25 28.93 -22.22
N ASN A 4 19.37 28.87 -21.22
CA ASN A 4 18.03 28.31 -21.37
C ASN A 4 17.18 29.22 -22.28
N PRO A 5 16.78 28.78 -23.49
CA PRO A 5 16.00 29.60 -24.41
C PRO A 5 14.54 29.83 -23.95
N TYR A 6 14.07 29.10 -22.93
CA TYR A 6 12.71 29.16 -22.40
C TYR A 6 12.60 29.88 -21.06
N LEU A 7 13.65 30.58 -20.64
CA LEU A 7 13.73 31.17 -19.30
C LEU A 7 12.53 32.08 -18.95
N ASP A 8 12.01 32.82 -19.93
CA ASP A 8 10.88 33.73 -19.70
C ASP A 8 9.56 32.99 -19.48
N ILE A 9 9.33 31.86 -20.16
CA ILE A 9 8.12 31.06 -19.94
C ILE A 9 8.22 30.25 -18.65
N ASP A 10 9.40 29.71 -18.34
CA ASP A 10 9.64 28.99 -17.09
C ASP A 10 9.37 29.89 -15.87
N ARG A 11 9.82 31.15 -15.92
CA ARG A 11 9.57 32.13 -14.87
C ARG A 11 8.08 32.42 -14.68
N LYS A 12 7.31 32.51 -15.77
CA LYS A 12 5.86 32.70 -15.70
C LYS A 12 5.17 31.48 -15.09
N MET A 13 5.49 30.28 -15.57
CA MET A 13 4.93 29.03 -15.04
C MET A 13 5.22 28.87 -13.55
N LEU A 14 6.46 29.12 -13.12
CA LEU A 14 6.82 29.07 -11.70
C LEU A 14 6.07 30.12 -10.88
N GLY A 15 5.88 31.32 -11.43
CA GLY A 15 5.06 32.38 -10.83
C GLY A 15 3.62 31.93 -10.61
N ASP A 16 2.98 31.35 -11.63
CA ASP A 16 1.62 30.83 -11.55
C ASP A 16 1.51 29.68 -10.55
N ILE A 17 2.46 28.72 -10.57
CA ILE A 17 2.49 27.58 -9.63
C ILE A 17 2.57 28.07 -8.17
N HIS A 18 3.35 29.11 -7.90
CA HIS A 18 3.53 29.62 -6.54
C HIS A 18 2.41 30.55 -6.06
N THR A 19 1.65 31.15 -6.97
CA THR A 19 0.63 32.17 -6.63
C THR A 19 -0.80 31.69 -6.79
N SER A 20 -1.02 30.65 -7.60
CA SER A 20 -2.33 30.02 -7.78
C SER A 20 -2.65 29.05 -6.65
N ARG A 21 -3.92 29.02 -6.24
CA ARG A 21 -4.47 28.02 -5.33
C ARG A 21 -5.11 26.83 -6.03
N GLU A 22 -5.24 26.87 -7.35
CA GLU A 22 -6.04 25.89 -8.11
C GLU A 22 -5.63 24.44 -7.82
N MET A 23 -4.33 24.16 -7.66
CA MET A 23 -3.87 22.81 -7.29
C MET A 23 -4.39 22.36 -5.91
N MET A 24 -4.30 23.25 -4.92
CA MET A 24 -4.74 22.96 -3.56
C MET A 24 -6.26 22.86 -3.48
N ASP A 25 -6.99 23.77 -4.11
CA ASP A 25 -8.45 23.76 -4.11
C ASP A 25 -9.00 22.47 -4.79
N ASN A 26 -8.33 21.99 -5.85
CA ASN A 26 -8.67 20.69 -6.45
C ASN A 26 -8.38 19.51 -5.51
N LEU A 27 -7.27 19.56 -4.76
CA LEU A 27 -6.94 18.53 -3.79
C LEU A 27 -7.95 18.51 -2.62
N GLU A 28 -8.34 19.68 -2.13
CA GLU A 28 -9.37 19.85 -1.10
C GLU A 28 -10.69 19.20 -1.56
N ILE A 29 -11.18 19.51 -2.76
CA ILE A 29 -12.38 18.86 -3.33
C ILE A 29 -12.22 17.33 -3.40
N LEU A 30 -11.09 16.86 -3.94
CA LEU A 30 -10.86 15.41 -4.06
C LEU A 30 -10.90 14.70 -2.70
N CYS A 31 -10.32 15.31 -1.67
CA CYS A 31 -10.23 14.76 -0.32
C CYS A 31 -11.52 14.89 0.47
N ASP A 32 -12.13 16.07 0.49
CA ASP A 32 -13.26 16.39 1.35
C ASP A 32 -14.58 15.88 0.76
N ASP A 33 -14.76 15.98 -0.56
CA ASP A 33 -16.03 15.63 -1.20
C ASP A 33 -16.06 14.16 -1.66
N TYR A 34 -14.93 13.60 -2.08
CA TYR A 34 -14.87 12.23 -2.63
C TYR A 34 -14.17 11.22 -1.73
N GLY A 35 -13.46 11.67 -0.69
CA GLY A 35 -12.85 10.81 0.32
C GLY A 35 -11.93 9.72 -0.27
N SER A 36 -12.13 8.48 0.15
CA SER A 36 -11.37 7.33 -0.37
C SER A 36 -11.72 7.05 -1.84
N ARG A 37 -10.69 6.99 -2.69
CA ARG A 37 -10.81 6.78 -4.14
C ARG A 37 -10.23 5.43 -4.55
N PHE A 38 -10.50 4.40 -3.76
CA PHE A 38 -10.02 3.04 -4.01
C PHE A 38 -10.56 2.49 -5.34
N GLY A 39 -9.78 1.68 -6.08
CA GLY A 39 -10.22 1.16 -7.38
C GLY A 39 -11.55 0.41 -7.28
N GLY A 40 -12.52 0.77 -8.10
CA GLY A 40 -13.86 0.18 -8.17
C GLY A 40 -14.88 0.87 -7.25
N SER A 41 -14.43 1.79 -6.40
CA SER A 41 -15.30 2.54 -5.49
C SER A 41 -16.10 3.64 -6.19
N GLU A 42 -17.08 4.19 -5.48
CA GLU A 42 -17.79 5.39 -5.93
C GLU A 42 -16.90 6.63 -5.97
N GLY A 43 -16.01 6.80 -4.98
CA GLY A 43 -15.06 7.91 -4.92
C GLY A 43 -14.12 7.95 -6.14
N GLU A 44 -13.64 6.79 -6.61
CA GLU A 44 -12.88 6.70 -7.87
C GLU A 44 -13.68 7.25 -9.06
N ARG A 45 -14.94 6.83 -9.22
CA ARG A 45 -15.80 7.26 -10.33
C ARG A 45 -16.10 8.76 -10.29
N LEU A 46 -16.32 9.30 -9.09
CA LEU A 46 -16.54 10.74 -8.88
C LEU A 46 -15.28 11.55 -9.23
N ALA A 47 -14.13 11.14 -8.71
CA ALA A 47 -12.85 11.79 -8.98
C ALA A 47 -12.47 11.77 -10.48
N ALA A 48 -12.73 10.65 -11.17
CA ALA A 48 -12.49 10.55 -12.61
C ALA A 48 -13.36 11.55 -13.42
N ARG A 49 -14.63 11.71 -13.04
CA ARG A 49 -15.52 12.71 -13.64
C ARG A 49 -15.06 14.14 -13.33
N PHE A 50 -14.64 14.40 -12.09
CA PHE A 50 -14.09 15.69 -11.69
C PHE A 50 -12.88 16.08 -12.54
N PHE A 51 -11.91 15.17 -12.73
CA PHE A 51 -10.75 15.46 -13.57
C PHE A 51 -11.13 15.73 -15.03
N ARG A 52 -12.05 14.94 -15.60
CA ARG A 52 -12.59 15.21 -16.94
C ARG A 52 -13.15 16.64 -17.02
N ASP A 53 -14.00 17.02 -16.07
CA ASP A 53 -14.67 18.32 -16.10
C ASP A 53 -13.68 19.49 -15.88
N LYS A 54 -12.68 19.30 -15.01
CA LYS A 54 -11.58 20.26 -14.82
C LYS A 54 -10.72 20.42 -16.05
N PHE A 55 -10.36 19.34 -16.73
CA PHE A 55 -9.61 19.40 -17.98
C PHE A 55 -10.38 20.16 -19.07
N THR A 56 -11.69 19.98 -19.16
CA THR A 56 -12.54 20.79 -20.06
C THR A 56 -12.53 22.27 -19.66
N THR A 57 -12.63 22.57 -18.36
CA THR A 57 -12.60 23.95 -17.83
C THR A 57 -11.26 24.65 -18.12
N TYR A 58 -10.15 23.92 -18.09
CA TYR A 58 -8.83 24.43 -18.45
C TYR A 58 -8.61 24.61 -19.95
N GLY A 59 -9.61 24.32 -20.78
CA GLY A 59 -9.55 24.49 -22.23
C GLY A 59 -8.76 23.39 -22.94
N LEU A 60 -8.55 22.23 -22.32
CA LEU A 60 -7.93 21.09 -23.00
C LEU A 60 -8.89 20.52 -24.06
N ALA A 61 -8.35 20.15 -25.21
CA ALA A 61 -9.09 19.49 -26.28
C ALA A 61 -9.12 17.97 -26.09
N ASN A 62 -10.10 17.29 -26.72
CA ASN A 62 -10.22 15.83 -26.75
C ASN A 62 -10.33 15.15 -25.38
N VAL A 63 -10.93 15.83 -24.39
CA VAL A 63 -11.13 15.27 -23.05
C VAL A 63 -12.20 14.18 -23.08
N LYS A 64 -11.82 12.94 -22.72
CA LYS A 64 -12.71 11.77 -22.68
C LYS A 64 -12.30 10.82 -21.56
N MET A 65 -13.25 10.01 -21.10
CA MET A 65 -12.97 8.88 -20.19
C MET A 65 -12.80 7.60 -21.01
N GLU A 66 -11.80 6.80 -20.68
CA GLU A 66 -11.52 5.53 -21.35
C GLU A 66 -11.77 4.35 -20.40
N PRO A 67 -12.70 3.43 -20.72
CA PRO A 67 -12.95 2.27 -19.88
C PRO A 67 -11.85 1.22 -20.05
N TYR A 68 -11.46 0.58 -18.95
CA TYR A 68 -10.61 -0.60 -18.96
C TYR A 68 -11.11 -1.62 -17.94
N ARG A 69 -10.72 -2.89 -18.11
CA ARG A 69 -11.08 -3.98 -17.20
C ARG A 69 -9.91 -4.29 -16.27
N TYR A 70 -10.24 -4.54 -15.01
CA TYR A 70 -9.31 -5.00 -14.00
C TYR A 70 -10.05 -5.90 -12.99
N ALA A 71 -9.30 -6.68 -12.24
CA ALA A 71 -9.79 -7.46 -11.13
C ALA A 71 -10.22 -6.50 -10.01
N ALA A 72 -11.52 -6.36 -9.81
CA ALA A 72 -12.04 -5.60 -8.68
C ALA A 72 -11.80 -6.35 -7.38
N TRP A 73 -11.41 -5.63 -6.34
CA TRP A 73 -11.26 -6.19 -4.99
C TRP A 73 -11.84 -5.19 -3.99
N ALA A 74 -12.64 -5.71 -3.06
CA ALA A 74 -13.17 -4.96 -1.93
C ALA A 74 -12.70 -5.62 -0.64
N ARG A 75 -12.29 -4.81 0.33
CA ARG A 75 -11.88 -5.29 1.64
C ARG A 75 -13.09 -5.85 2.38
N GLY A 76 -13.05 -7.13 2.72
CA GLY A 76 -14.03 -7.76 3.61
C GLY A 76 -13.65 -7.62 5.08
N GLU A 77 -14.37 -8.35 5.93
CA GLU A 77 -14.02 -8.51 7.33
C GLU A 77 -12.65 -9.20 7.47
N THR A 78 -11.87 -8.81 8.46
CA THR A 78 -10.55 -9.38 8.72
C THR A 78 -10.32 -9.42 10.23
N THR A 79 -9.96 -10.59 10.74
CA THR A 79 -9.66 -10.79 12.16
C THR A 79 -8.29 -11.46 12.29
N LEU A 80 -7.47 -10.98 13.21
CA LEU A 80 -6.23 -11.63 13.63
C LEU A 80 -6.34 -11.89 15.14
N GLU A 81 -6.20 -13.14 15.55
CA GLU A 81 -6.26 -13.55 16.95
C GLU A 81 -4.99 -14.32 17.31
N ILE A 82 -4.45 -14.03 18.48
CA ILE A 82 -3.41 -14.82 19.11
C ILE A 82 -4.10 -15.94 19.89
N THR A 83 -3.79 -17.19 19.57
CA THR A 83 -4.37 -18.36 20.26
C THR A 83 -3.48 -18.85 21.41
N ALA A 84 -2.16 -18.61 21.33
CA ALA A 84 -1.16 -18.88 22.36
C ALA A 84 0.05 -17.94 22.20
N PRO A 85 0.81 -17.62 23.26
CA PRO A 85 0.62 -18.06 24.65
C PRO A 85 -0.48 -17.28 25.40
N VAL A 86 -1.02 -16.22 24.78
CA VAL A 86 -2.12 -15.41 25.32
C VAL A 86 -3.27 -15.39 24.33
N GLN A 87 -4.50 -15.25 24.82
CA GLN A 87 -5.67 -15.03 23.96
C GLN A 87 -5.93 -13.54 23.81
N ARG A 88 -5.77 -13.04 22.59
CA ARG A 88 -5.98 -11.61 22.29
C ARG A 88 -6.22 -11.37 20.80
N GLU A 89 -7.23 -10.56 20.52
CA GLU A 89 -7.46 -10.02 19.17
C GLU A 89 -6.51 -8.84 18.88
N ILE A 90 -5.98 -8.80 17.66
CA ILE A 90 -5.04 -7.80 17.17
C ILE A 90 -5.69 -7.03 16.03
N PRO A 91 -5.82 -5.69 16.13
CA PRO A 91 -6.32 -4.86 15.04
C PRO A 91 -5.50 -5.07 13.76
N CYS A 92 -6.19 -5.40 12.67
CA CYS A 92 -5.55 -5.64 11.37
C CYS A 92 -6.47 -5.32 10.20
N ILE A 93 -5.90 -5.30 9.00
CA ILE A 93 -6.64 -5.11 7.75
C ILE A 93 -6.11 -6.07 6.66
N ALA A 94 -6.98 -6.61 5.80
CA ALA A 94 -6.53 -7.45 4.66
C ALA A 94 -5.86 -6.64 3.54
N LEU A 95 -4.72 -7.06 3.01
CA LEU A 95 -4.06 -6.34 1.93
C LEU A 95 -4.83 -6.51 0.59
N PRO A 96 -4.84 -5.50 -0.30
CA PRO A 96 -5.52 -5.62 -1.59
C PRO A 96 -5.11 -6.86 -2.38
N TYR A 97 -6.12 -7.53 -2.94
CA TYR A 97 -6.06 -8.84 -3.59
C TYR A 97 -5.86 -10.05 -2.66
N CYS A 98 -5.91 -9.88 -1.34
CA CYS A 98 -5.90 -11.02 -0.41
C CYS A 98 -7.10 -11.96 -0.69
N PRO A 99 -6.87 -13.28 -0.83
CA PRO A 99 -7.94 -14.28 -0.90
C PRO A 99 -8.73 -14.36 0.40
N SER A 100 -9.93 -14.94 0.32
CA SER A 100 -10.65 -15.40 1.51
C SER A 100 -9.96 -16.64 2.09
N ALA A 101 -9.63 -16.60 3.38
CA ALA A 101 -8.95 -17.70 4.05
C ALA A 101 -9.28 -17.73 5.55
N ARG A 102 -9.23 -18.92 6.14
CA ARG A 102 -9.19 -19.14 7.58
C ARG A 102 -8.03 -20.07 7.89
N ILE A 103 -6.99 -19.54 8.49
CA ILE A 103 -5.74 -20.26 8.76
C ILE A 103 -5.24 -19.94 10.17
N GLU A 104 -4.67 -20.95 10.81
CA GLU A 104 -3.97 -20.83 12.08
C GLU A 104 -2.56 -21.39 11.87
N ALA A 105 -1.55 -20.62 12.25
CA ALA A 105 -0.15 -20.96 12.07
C ALA A 105 0.71 -20.20 13.08
N GLU A 106 1.91 -20.71 13.35
CA GLU A 106 2.90 -19.98 14.13
C GLU A 106 3.40 -18.74 13.37
N LEU A 107 3.77 -17.70 14.11
CA LEU A 107 4.32 -16.46 13.58
C LEU A 107 5.85 -16.50 13.57
N VAL A 108 6.46 -16.03 12.49
CA VAL A 108 7.90 -15.77 12.40
C VAL A 108 8.13 -14.36 11.89
N SER A 109 8.79 -13.53 12.70
CA SER A 109 9.32 -12.25 12.23
C SER A 109 10.53 -12.48 11.33
N VAL A 110 10.55 -11.76 10.21
CA VAL A 110 11.70 -11.61 9.30
C VAL A 110 12.25 -10.18 9.36
N GLY A 111 12.03 -9.48 10.47
CA GLY A 111 12.51 -8.11 10.68
C GLY A 111 12.08 -7.17 9.55
N ASP A 112 13.04 -6.45 8.97
CA ASP A 112 12.80 -5.53 7.87
C ASP A 112 12.59 -6.25 6.52
N GLY A 113 12.52 -7.58 6.48
CA GLY A 113 12.19 -8.35 5.29
C GLY A 113 13.14 -8.11 4.11
N THR A 114 14.40 -7.88 4.41
CA THR A 114 15.47 -7.79 3.41
C THR A 114 15.72 -9.16 2.77
N PRO A 115 16.42 -9.24 1.62
CA PRO A 115 16.82 -10.52 1.05
C PRO A 115 17.53 -11.43 2.05
N ASP A 116 18.42 -10.87 2.87
CA ASP A 116 19.22 -11.62 3.84
C ASP A 116 18.36 -12.08 5.02
N ASP A 117 17.38 -11.30 5.47
CA ASP A 117 16.42 -11.74 6.49
C ASP A 117 15.65 -12.98 6.04
N PHE A 118 15.21 -13.02 4.78
CA PHE A 118 14.53 -14.19 4.22
C PHE A 118 15.47 -15.39 4.06
N VAL A 119 16.74 -15.17 3.72
CA VAL A 119 17.76 -16.24 3.69
C VAL A 119 17.98 -16.80 5.10
N ALA A 120 18.12 -15.94 6.11
CA ALA A 120 18.31 -16.34 7.51
C ALA A 120 17.07 -17.02 8.11
N ALA A 121 15.86 -16.62 7.69
CA ALA A 121 14.62 -17.30 8.04
C ALA A 121 14.54 -18.70 7.44
N GLY A 122 14.86 -18.81 6.15
CA GLY A 122 14.98 -20.08 5.42
C GLY A 122 13.76 -20.98 5.61
N ARG A 123 14.00 -22.25 5.93
CA ARG A 123 12.94 -23.28 6.07
C ARG A 123 11.99 -23.04 7.24
N ARG A 124 12.32 -22.15 8.19
CA ARG A 124 11.44 -21.85 9.34
C ARG A 124 10.12 -21.24 8.90
N LEU A 125 10.08 -20.57 7.74
CA LEU A 125 8.85 -19.95 7.24
C LEU A 125 7.83 -20.94 6.68
N LYS A 126 8.23 -22.19 6.38
CA LYS A 126 7.35 -23.15 5.73
C LYS A 126 6.13 -23.46 6.62
N GLY A 127 4.94 -23.13 6.12
CA GLY A 127 3.66 -23.33 6.82
C GLY A 127 3.40 -22.35 7.95
N LYS A 128 4.18 -21.27 8.07
CA LYS A 128 4.07 -20.25 9.13
C LYS A 128 3.62 -18.91 8.58
N PHE A 129 3.16 -18.01 9.44
CA PHE A 129 2.99 -16.60 9.09
C PHE A 129 4.35 -15.92 9.04
N ALA A 130 4.65 -15.25 7.93
CA ALA A 130 5.85 -14.42 7.79
C ALA A 130 5.49 -12.96 8.07
N MET A 131 6.05 -12.36 9.13
CA MET A 131 5.86 -10.94 9.44
C MET A 131 7.07 -10.12 9.06
N ALA A 132 6.88 -9.09 8.25
CA ALA A 132 7.93 -8.16 7.85
C ALA A 132 7.47 -6.72 8.07
N THR A 133 8.38 -5.85 8.54
CA THR A 133 8.07 -4.42 8.67
C THR A 133 7.96 -3.74 7.30
N SER A 134 7.39 -2.54 7.26
CA SER A 134 7.34 -1.69 6.07
C SER A 134 8.63 -0.89 5.85
N LYS A 135 9.60 -1.00 6.76
CA LYS A 135 10.88 -0.31 6.70
C LYS A 135 11.77 -0.92 5.61
N THR A 136 12.65 -0.09 5.05
CA THR A 136 13.82 -0.55 4.29
C THR A 136 15.06 -0.01 5.02
N PRO A 137 16.03 -0.86 5.40
CA PRO A 137 17.28 -0.39 6.00
C PRO A 137 18.04 0.55 5.05
N ALA A 138 18.56 1.66 5.59
CA ALA A 138 19.22 2.70 4.80
C ALA A 138 20.52 2.23 4.15
N ASP A 139 21.21 1.29 4.79
CA ASP A 139 22.46 0.68 4.37
C ASP A 139 22.31 -0.40 3.30
N LEU A 140 21.09 -0.87 3.03
CA LEU A 140 20.82 -1.86 1.99
C LEU A 140 21.08 -1.32 0.57
N GLY A 141 21.12 0.01 0.39
CA GLY A 141 21.39 0.66 -0.89
C GLY A 141 20.26 0.59 -1.92
N ARG A 142 19.11 -0.02 -1.57
CA ARG A 142 17.90 -0.03 -2.41
C ARG A 142 16.64 -0.16 -1.56
N PHE A 143 15.52 0.29 -2.13
CA PHE A 143 14.20 0.06 -1.56
C PHE A 143 13.76 -1.41 -1.68
N VAL A 144 13.11 -1.94 -0.64
CA VAL A 144 12.47 -3.27 -0.66
C VAL A 144 10.97 -3.09 -0.49
N HIS A 145 10.26 -3.14 -1.61
CA HIS A 145 8.82 -2.94 -1.63
C HIS A 145 8.07 -4.11 -0.97
N ARG A 146 6.90 -3.83 -0.38
CA ARG A 146 5.99 -4.83 0.19
C ARG A 146 5.76 -6.04 -0.73
N SER A 147 5.56 -5.81 -2.03
CA SER A 147 5.33 -6.91 -3.00
C SER A 147 6.53 -7.85 -3.12
N GLU A 148 7.76 -7.35 -2.96
CA GLU A 148 8.95 -8.21 -2.92
C GLU A 148 8.94 -9.06 -1.65
N LYS A 149 8.67 -8.45 -0.48
CA LYS A 149 8.59 -9.16 0.80
C LYS A 149 7.52 -10.25 0.77
N TYR A 150 6.33 -9.92 0.29
CA TYR A 150 5.25 -10.87 0.06
C TYR A 150 5.68 -12.01 -0.87
N GLY A 151 6.31 -11.71 -2.00
CA GLY A 151 6.80 -12.71 -2.95
C GLY A 151 7.83 -13.65 -2.32
N ARG A 152 8.75 -13.12 -1.51
CA ARG A 152 9.73 -13.91 -0.77
C ARG A 152 9.06 -14.80 0.28
N SER A 153 8.06 -14.31 1.00
CA SER A 153 7.25 -15.13 1.93
C SER A 153 6.56 -16.29 1.22
N ALA A 154 5.92 -16.03 0.09
CA ALA A 154 5.27 -17.06 -0.72
C ALA A 154 6.28 -18.11 -1.23
N LEU A 155 7.43 -17.67 -1.75
CA LEU A 155 8.50 -18.56 -2.22
C LEU A 155 9.12 -19.39 -1.08
N ALA A 156 9.19 -18.84 0.14
CA ALA A 156 9.64 -19.56 1.33
C ALA A 156 8.61 -20.57 1.87
N GLY A 157 7.40 -20.62 1.28
CA GLY A 157 6.32 -21.52 1.66
C GLY A 157 5.55 -21.06 2.90
N ALA A 158 5.52 -19.76 3.19
CA ALA A 158 4.69 -19.19 4.25
C ALA A 158 3.20 -19.50 4.00
N ALA A 159 2.46 -19.75 5.08
CA ALA A 159 1.00 -19.94 5.03
C ALA A 159 0.25 -18.61 4.85
N GLY A 160 0.86 -17.51 5.30
CA GLY A 160 0.33 -16.16 5.14
C GLY A 160 1.39 -15.10 5.40
N PHE A 161 1.08 -13.86 5.04
CA PHE A 161 1.97 -12.71 5.16
C PHE A 161 1.38 -11.63 6.07
N ILE A 162 2.19 -11.08 6.97
CA ILE A 162 1.82 -9.96 7.84
C ILE A 162 2.77 -8.79 7.56
N PHE A 163 2.20 -7.68 7.09
CA PHE A 163 2.94 -6.45 6.82
C PHE A 163 2.79 -5.47 7.99
N ALA A 164 3.84 -5.30 8.78
CA ALA A 164 3.83 -4.41 9.93
C ALA A 164 4.23 -2.99 9.52
N ASN A 165 3.45 -1.97 9.90
CA ASN A 165 3.91 -0.60 9.71
C ASN A 165 5.11 -0.29 10.62
N HIS A 166 6.03 0.58 10.20
CA HIS A 166 7.21 0.96 10.99
C HIS A 166 7.12 2.36 11.59
N TYR A 167 6.05 3.11 11.27
CA TYR A 167 5.79 4.42 11.85
C TYR A 167 4.90 4.32 13.08
N ASP A 168 5.27 5.05 14.13
CA ASP A 168 4.51 5.14 15.39
C ASP A 168 3.15 5.82 15.16
N GLY A 169 2.09 5.27 15.75
CA GLY A 169 0.76 5.87 15.79
C GLY A 169 0.00 5.96 14.47
N LEU A 170 0.53 5.39 13.37
CA LEU A 170 -0.11 5.46 12.04
C LEU A 170 -0.95 4.23 11.68
N GLY A 171 -1.02 3.23 12.58
CA GLY A 171 -1.79 2.01 12.35
C GLY A 171 -1.29 1.18 11.16
N PRO A 172 -2.10 0.25 10.64
CA PRO A 172 -1.70 -0.68 9.59
C PRO A 172 -1.48 0.01 8.23
N ALA A 173 -0.42 -0.39 7.52
CA ALA A 173 -0.09 0.11 6.19
C ALA A 173 -0.71 -0.75 5.08
N THR A 174 -1.34 -0.12 4.09
CA THR A 174 -2.01 -0.86 3.01
C THR A 174 -1.23 -0.89 1.69
N GLY A 175 -1.76 -1.65 0.72
CA GLY A 175 -1.35 -1.69 -0.68
C GLY A 175 -1.27 -3.12 -1.23
N SER A 176 -1.35 -3.24 -2.55
CA SER A 176 -1.51 -4.53 -3.23
C SER A 176 -0.38 -5.54 -2.99
N ILE A 177 -0.77 -6.80 -2.79
CA ILE A 177 0.13 -7.96 -2.71
C ILE A 177 0.06 -8.87 -3.95
N ALA A 178 -0.87 -8.57 -4.86
CA ALA A 178 -0.91 -9.14 -6.20
C ALA A 178 -1.23 -8.05 -7.23
N ASP A 179 -1.23 -8.42 -8.50
CA ASP A 179 -1.52 -7.53 -9.61
C ASP A 179 -2.58 -8.15 -10.52
N ASN A 180 -3.73 -7.49 -10.61
CA ASN A 180 -4.86 -7.85 -11.46
C ASN A 180 -5.33 -9.31 -11.32
N ARG A 181 -5.12 -9.92 -10.14
CA ARG A 181 -5.50 -11.30 -9.80
C ARG A 181 -5.50 -11.48 -8.29
N GLU A 182 -6.13 -12.55 -7.81
CA GLU A 182 -6.05 -12.96 -6.41
C GLU A 182 -4.60 -13.33 -6.01
N ALA A 183 -4.22 -12.97 -4.79
CA ALA A 183 -2.91 -13.29 -4.22
C ALA A 183 -2.80 -14.78 -3.87
N ILE A 184 -1.59 -15.34 -4.05
CA ILE A 184 -1.28 -16.76 -3.85
C ILE A 184 -1.44 -17.21 -2.38
N ILE A 185 -1.10 -16.34 -1.42
CA ILE A 185 -1.28 -16.56 0.02
C ILE A 185 -2.03 -15.38 0.63
N PRO A 186 -2.82 -15.58 1.70
CA PRO A 186 -3.47 -14.48 2.41
C PRO A 186 -2.43 -13.52 2.99
N GLY A 187 -2.76 -12.23 2.99
CA GLY A 187 -1.89 -11.18 3.52
C GLY A 187 -2.68 -10.10 4.25
N ILE A 188 -2.22 -9.74 5.45
CA ILE A 188 -2.80 -8.70 6.29
C ILE A 188 -1.75 -7.65 6.66
N SER A 189 -2.20 -6.55 7.24
CA SER A 189 -1.32 -5.54 7.85
C SER A 189 -1.77 -5.20 9.27
N VAL A 190 -0.78 -4.91 10.11
CA VAL A 190 -0.92 -4.47 11.50
C VAL A 190 -0.13 -3.17 11.71
N GLY A 191 -0.46 -2.43 12.78
CA GLY A 191 0.33 -1.28 13.23
C GLY A 191 1.70 -1.69 13.80
N LYS A 192 2.54 -0.71 14.08
CA LYS A 192 3.87 -0.96 14.65
C LYS A 192 3.76 -1.55 16.05
N GLU A 193 2.87 -0.98 16.85
CA GLU A 193 2.63 -1.33 18.24
C GLU A 193 2.13 -2.77 18.38
N GLU A 194 1.24 -3.19 17.48
CA GLU A 194 0.78 -4.57 17.40
C GLU A 194 1.90 -5.53 16.97
N ALA A 195 2.71 -5.13 15.98
CA ALA A 195 3.84 -5.95 15.52
C ALA A 195 4.89 -6.15 16.62
N GLU A 196 5.30 -5.07 17.31
CA GLU A 196 6.23 -5.14 18.43
C GLU A 196 5.64 -5.90 19.64
N TYR A 197 4.32 -5.89 19.81
CA TYR A 197 3.68 -6.76 20.79
C TYR A 197 3.81 -8.24 20.39
N LEU A 198 3.52 -8.57 19.14
CA LEU A 198 3.63 -9.92 18.60
C LEU A 198 5.07 -10.46 18.65
N GLU A 199 6.08 -9.62 18.40
CA GLU A 199 7.49 -10.05 18.43
C GLU A 199 8.03 -10.38 19.83
N ARG A 200 7.38 -9.89 20.88
CA ARG A 200 7.82 -10.08 22.28
C ARG A 200 7.23 -11.32 22.94
N LEU A 201 6.26 -11.99 22.30
CA LEU A 201 5.63 -13.22 22.79
C LEU A 201 6.49 -14.45 22.44
#